data_AF-A0A2G3AGG1-F1
#
_entry.id   AF-A0A2G3AGG1-F1
#
_cell.length_a   1.000
_cell.length_b   1.000
_cell.length_c   1.000
_cell.angle_alpha   90.00
_cell.angle_beta   90.00
_cell.angle_gamma   90.00
#
_symmetry.space_group_name_H-M   'P 1'
#
loop_
_entity.id
_entity.type
_entity.pdbx_description
1 polymer ?
#
loop_
_entity_poly.entity_id
_entity_poly.type
_entity_poly.pdbx_seq_one_letter_code
_entity_poly.pdbx_strand_id
1 'polypeptide(L)'
;LAVFCSTHVLGAKDDFYVNITILETATAQGAVCLDGSPPAYHLDRGHGTGLRNWIINLDGGGWCSSIPDCLDRSTYFLGGSDHMGRQGLLDGILHKTSIINPEFYNWNRVRVKYCDGSSFTGDVEQVDPENELYFRGARIFTAIVEDLWSKGMKNAENAILSGTSAGGLPTILNCDKFKCLFPKDARVKCVADAGFFINGSALLICDIKKMKNDTLQHLLIKFISVILLTYS
;
A
#
# COMPACT_ATOMS: atom_id res chain seq x y z
N LEU A 1 9.26 7.85 -49.44
CA LEU A 1 8.41 6.89 -48.72
C LEU A 1 9.32 5.89 -48.01
N ALA A 2 9.47 6.01 -46.69
CA ALA A 2 10.09 4.98 -45.87
C ALA A 2 9.02 4.50 -44.90
N VAL A 3 8.56 3.27 -45.08
CA VAL A 3 7.56 2.63 -44.24
C VAL A 3 8.29 2.08 -43.02
N PHE A 4 8.13 2.73 -41.87
CA PHE A 4 8.48 2.13 -40.59
C PHE A 4 7.43 1.09 -40.24
N CYS A 5 7.70 -0.17 -40.57
CA CYS A 5 6.94 -1.30 -40.06
C CYS A 5 7.38 -1.53 -38.61
N SER A 6 6.72 -0.86 -37.67
CA SER A 6 6.88 -1.16 -36.25
C SER A 6 6.12 -2.44 -35.96
N THR A 7 6.83 -3.56 -35.88
CA THR A 7 6.28 -4.81 -35.37
C THR A 7 5.94 -4.60 -33.90
N HIS A 8 4.68 -4.28 -33.62
CA HIS A 8 4.13 -4.45 -32.28
C HIS A 8 4.11 -5.94 -31.99
N VAL A 9 5.15 -6.44 -31.32
CA VAL A 9 5.07 -7.70 -30.60
C VAL A 9 4.04 -7.48 -29.50
N LEU A 10 2.79 -7.86 -29.77
CA LEU A 10 1.77 -8.06 -28.74
C LEU A 10 2.22 -9.25 -27.89
N GLY A 11 3.20 -9.03 -27.02
CA GLY A 11 3.48 -9.95 -25.91
C GLY A 11 2.21 -10.03 -25.08
N ALA A 12 1.70 -11.23 -24.84
CA ALA A 12 0.62 -11.43 -23.88
C ALA A 12 1.00 -10.74 -22.58
N LYS A 13 0.12 -9.88 -22.07
CA LYS A 13 0.28 -9.26 -20.76
C LYS A 13 0.37 -10.43 -19.76
N ASP A 14 1.53 -10.64 -19.15
CA ASP A 14 1.75 -11.69 -18.15
C ASP A 14 1.07 -11.24 -16.84
N ASP A 15 -0.26 -11.15 -16.87
CA ASP A 15 -1.01 -10.63 -15.73
C ASP A 15 -0.90 -11.63 -14.57
N PHE A 16 -0.27 -11.19 -13.47
CA PHE A 16 -0.06 -12.01 -12.30
C PHE A 16 -1.13 -11.75 -11.22
N TYR A 17 -2.13 -12.64 -11.15
CA TYR A 17 -3.21 -12.57 -10.16
C TYR A 17 -2.95 -13.46 -8.94
N VAL A 18 -3.26 -12.94 -7.75
CA VAL A 18 -3.13 -13.67 -6.48
C VAL A 18 -4.46 -13.66 -5.73
N ASN A 19 -4.82 -14.80 -5.14
CA ASN A 19 -6.05 -14.93 -4.38
C ASN A 19 -6.04 -14.02 -3.14
N ILE A 20 -7.21 -13.50 -2.79
CA ILE A 20 -7.41 -12.68 -1.60
C ILE A 20 -7.39 -13.56 -0.34
N THR A 21 -6.84 -13.02 0.74
CA THR A 21 -7.02 -13.53 2.10
C THR A 21 -7.91 -12.55 2.85
N ILE A 22 -9.07 -13.04 3.31
CA ILE A 22 -9.94 -12.30 4.24
C ILE A 22 -9.48 -12.64 5.66
N LEU A 23 -9.15 -11.62 6.45
CA LEU A 23 -8.61 -11.80 7.80
C LEU A 23 -9.76 -11.78 8.82
N GLU A 24 -10.57 -12.84 8.82
CA GLU A 24 -11.74 -13.00 9.70
C GLU A 24 -11.42 -12.76 11.18
N THR A 25 -10.26 -13.22 11.63
CA THR A 25 -9.82 -13.12 13.03
C THR A 25 -9.55 -11.69 13.48
N ALA A 26 -9.39 -10.73 12.56
CA ALA A 26 -9.19 -9.32 12.87
C ALA A 26 -10.46 -8.65 13.43
N THR A 27 -11.65 -9.17 13.07
CA THR A 27 -12.93 -8.64 13.56
C THR A 27 -13.04 -8.71 15.08
N ALA A 28 -12.50 -9.76 15.71
CA ALA A 28 -12.44 -9.91 17.16
C ALA A 28 -11.59 -8.84 17.86
N GLN A 29 -10.73 -8.14 17.11
CA GLN A 29 -9.91 -7.01 17.58
C GLN A 29 -10.55 -5.65 17.22
N GLY A 30 -11.76 -5.65 16.66
CA GLY A 30 -12.42 -4.46 16.14
C GLY A 30 -11.79 -3.90 14.87
N ALA A 31 -10.92 -4.65 14.20
CA ALA A 31 -10.35 -4.28 12.90
C ALA A 31 -11.32 -4.70 11.80
N VAL A 32 -12.12 -3.76 11.33
CA VAL A 32 -13.14 -3.95 10.29
C VAL A 32 -13.09 -2.82 9.27
N CYS A 33 -13.49 -3.10 8.03
CA CYS A 33 -13.67 -2.11 6.96
C CYS A 33 -14.84 -1.15 7.27
N LEU A 34 -15.07 -0.14 6.41
CA LEU A 34 -16.15 0.85 6.59
C LEU A 34 -17.53 0.20 6.77
N ASP A 35 -17.79 -0.89 6.06
CA ASP A 35 -19.04 -1.68 6.10
C ASP A 35 -19.12 -2.71 7.25
N GLY A 36 -18.09 -2.80 8.10
CA GLY A 36 -18.00 -3.78 9.17
C GLY A 36 -17.44 -5.15 8.75
N SER A 37 -17.17 -5.38 7.47
CA SER A 37 -16.55 -6.63 7.00
C SER A 37 -15.07 -6.74 7.43
N PRO A 38 -14.48 -7.95 7.46
CA PRO A 38 -13.08 -8.12 7.81
C PRO A 38 -12.14 -7.48 6.78
N PRO A 39 -10.93 -7.03 7.18
CA PRO A 39 -9.95 -6.51 6.26
C PRO A 39 -9.30 -7.64 5.45
N ALA A 40 -8.65 -7.27 4.34
CA ALA A 40 -8.11 -8.24 3.39
C ALA A 40 -6.74 -7.85 2.83
N TYR A 41 -6.01 -8.86 2.37
CA TYR A 41 -4.74 -8.67 1.66
C TYR A 41 -4.50 -9.83 0.67
N HIS A 42 -3.63 -9.62 -0.31
CA HIS A 42 -3.09 -10.68 -1.16
C HIS A 42 -1.66 -10.97 -0.73
N LEU A 43 -1.28 -12.25 -0.67
CA LEU A 43 0.08 -12.67 -0.32
C LEU A 43 0.56 -13.73 -1.30
N ASP A 44 1.65 -13.39 -1.98
CA ASP A 44 2.44 -14.33 -2.76
C ASP A 44 3.74 -14.65 -2.03
N ARG A 45 4.06 -15.94 -1.92
CA ARG A 45 5.18 -16.39 -1.10
C ARG A 45 6.49 -16.31 -1.86
N GLY A 46 7.51 -15.83 -1.15
CA GLY A 46 8.87 -15.78 -1.70
C GLY A 46 9.47 -17.16 -1.89
N HIS A 47 10.61 -17.22 -2.58
CA HIS A 47 11.33 -18.46 -2.84
C HIS A 47 12.85 -18.22 -2.93
N GLY A 48 13.62 -19.30 -2.76
CA GLY A 48 15.09 -19.25 -2.82
C GLY A 48 15.66 -18.25 -1.81
N THR A 49 16.55 -17.37 -2.28
CA THR A 49 17.18 -16.33 -1.46
C THR A 49 16.21 -15.24 -0.97
N GLY A 50 14.99 -15.16 -1.53
CA GLY A 50 13.98 -14.19 -1.15
C GLY A 50 13.03 -14.64 -0.02
N LEU A 51 13.17 -15.87 0.50
CA LEU A 51 12.27 -16.44 1.52
C LEU A 51 12.17 -15.59 2.80
N ARG A 52 13.25 -14.90 3.18
CA ARG A 52 13.31 -14.02 4.37
C ARG A 52 13.19 -12.54 4.02
N ASN A 53 12.76 -12.21 2.81
CA ASN A 53 12.59 -10.83 2.39
C ASN A 53 11.12 -10.54 2.11
N TRP A 54 10.67 -9.35 2.47
CA TRP A 54 9.26 -8.99 2.47
C TRP A 54 9.03 -7.62 1.85
N ILE A 55 8.00 -7.51 1.02
CA ILE A 55 7.44 -6.22 0.59
C ILE A 55 5.96 -6.20 0.93
N ILE A 56 5.54 -5.17 1.66
CA ILE A 56 4.16 -4.93 2.08
C ILE A 56 3.73 -3.64 1.42
N ASN A 57 2.84 -3.74 0.44
CA ASN A 57 2.32 -2.58 -0.28
C ASN A 57 0.89 -2.25 0.16
N LEU A 58 0.68 -1.04 0.66
CA LEU A 58 -0.63 -0.52 1.04
C LEU A 58 -1.32 0.09 -0.19
N ASP A 59 -2.49 -0.44 -0.56
CA ASP A 59 -3.32 0.16 -1.61
C ASP A 59 -3.76 1.58 -1.23
N GLY A 60 -3.93 2.42 -2.26
CA GLY A 60 -4.57 3.73 -2.13
C GLY A 60 -6.01 3.73 -2.65
N GLY A 61 -6.64 4.90 -2.65
CA GLY A 61 -7.99 5.06 -3.19
C GLY A 61 -8.72 6.31 -2.68
N GLY A 62 -8.00 7.41 -2.44
CA GLY A 62 -8.54 8.62 -1.84
C GLY A 62 -9.05 8.43 -0.41
N TRP A 63 -9.95 9.32 0.01
CA TRP A 63 -10.58 9.31 1.33
C TRP A 63 -12.06 9.59 1.18
N CYS A 64 -12.83 9.30 2.23
CA CYS A 64 -14.15 9.90 2.39
C CYS A 64 -14.09 10.97 3.50
N SER A 65 -14.86 12.04 3.35
CA SER A 65 -14.74 13.26 4.18
C SER A 65 -16.02 13.67 4.90
N SER A 66 -17.12 12.96 4.65
CA SER A 66 -18.41 13.17 5.30
C SER A 66 -19.15 11.83 5.44
N ILE A 67 -20.13 11.76 6.35
CA ILE A 67 -20.92 10.53 6.54
C ILE A 67 -21.58 10.06 5.23
N PRO A 68 -22.27 10.90 4.42
CA PRO A 68 -22.84 10.45 3.15
C PRO A 68 -21.80 9.93 2.15
N ASP A 69 -20.62 10.54 2.09
CA ASP A 69 -19.50 10.12 1.23
C ASP A 69 -18.92 8.77 1.68
N CYS A 70 -18.75 8.59 3.00
CA CYS A 70 -18.29 7.33 3.56
C CYS A 70 -19.32 6.21 3.42
N LEU A 71 -20.62 6.55 3.49
CA LEU A 71 -21.72 5.61 3.26
C LEU A 71 -21.78 5.16 1.80
N ASP A 72 -21.68 6.08 0.84
CA ASP A 72 -21.61 5.70 -0.58
C ASP A 72 -20.41 4.79 -0.83
N ARG A 73 -19.25 5.18 -0.29
CA ARG A 73 -18.01 4.41 -0.38
C ARG A 73 -18.11 3.01 0.23
N SER A 74 -18.85 2.83 1.33
CA SER A 74 -18.98 1.53 2.03
C SER A 74 -19.57 0.45 1.11
N THR A 75 -20.35 0.85 0.10
CA THR A 75 -21.02 -0.07 -0.86
C THR A 75 -20.12 -0.62 -1.97
N TYR A 76 -18.83 -0.23 -2.00
CA TYR A 76 -17.87 -0.63 -3.03
C TYR A 76 -16.61 -1.28 -2.44
N PHE A 77 -15.72 -1.78 -3.32
CA PHE A 77 -14.48 -2.49 -2.95
C PHE A 77 -13.49 -1.66 -2.09
N LEU A 78 -13.70 -0.34 -1.98
CA LEU A 78 -12.91 0.58 -1.15
C LEU A 78 -13.52 0.83 0.24
N GLY A 79 -14.64 0.18 0.53
CA GLY A 79 -15.37 0.27 1.78
C GLY A 79 -15.66 -1.07 2.44
N GLY A 80 -15.54 -2.17 1.69
CA GLY A 80 -15.86 -3.51 2.20
C GLY A 80 -15.18 -4.64 1.43
N SER A 81 -14.78 -5.69 2.15
CA SER A 81 -14.16 -6.88 1.55
C SER A 81 -15.17 -7.79 0.84
N ASP A 82 -16.45 -7.68 1.16
CA ASP A 82 -17.54 -8.36 0.43
C ASP A 82 -17.63 -7.89 -1.03
N HIS A 83 -17.25 -6.64 -1.28
CA HIS A 83 -17.24 -6.02 -2.59
C HIS A 83 -15.90 -6.19 -3.34
N MET A 84 -14.89 -6.82 -2.73
CA MET A 84 -13.59 -7.02 -3.37
C MET A 84 -13.59 -8.23 -4.31
N GLY A 85 -12.87 -8.09 -5.43
CA GLY A 85 -12.54 -9.21 -6.30
C GLY A 85 -11.71 -10.25 -5.55
N ARG A 86 -12.00 -11.54 -5.78
CA ARG A 86 -11.32 -12.65 -5.09
C ARG A 86 -9.87 -12.85 -5.56
N GLN A 87 -9.50 -12.20 -6.65
CA GLN A 87 -8.14 -12.15 -7.18
C GLN A 87 -7.71 -10.70 -7.38
N GLY A 88 -6.47 -10.40 -7.04
CA GLY A 88 -5.86 -9.09 -7.19
C GLY A 88 -4.60 -9.18 -8.06
N LEU A 89 -4.46 -8.25 -8.99
CA LEU A 89 -3.26 -8.11 -9.81
C LEU A 89 -2.09 -7.64 -8.93
N LEU A 90 -0.98 -8.37 -8.99
CA LEU A 90 0.32 -7.97 -8.44
C LEU A 90 1.23 -7.63 -9.62
N ASP A 91 1.57 -6.34 -9.76
CA ASP A 91 2.35 -5.80 -10.87
C ASP A 91 3.50 -4.93 -10.36
N GLY A 92 4.38 -4.49 -11.26
CA GLY A 92 5.54 -3.66 -10.94
C GLY A 92 6.43 -4.31 -9.88
N ILE A 93 6.64 -3.62 -8.76
CA ILE A 93 7.47 -4.11 -7.64
C ILE A 93 6.91 -5.36 -6.95
N LEU A 94 5.65 -5.73 -7.22
CA LEU A 94 5.02 -6.95 -6.73
C LEU A 94 4.93 -8.04 -7.80
N HIS A 95 5.45 -7.82 -9.01
CA HIS A 95 5.41 -8.86 -10.03
C HIS A 95 6.36 -10.02 -9.67
N LYS A 96 6.01 -11.25 -10.04
CA LYS A 96 6.78 -12.47 -9.71
C LYS A 96 7.92 -12.81 -10.67
N THR A 97 8.06 -12.06 -11.76
CA THR A 97 9.09 -12.33 -12.78
C THR A 97 10.20 -11.29 -12.68
N SER A 98 11.44 -11.73 -12.87
CA SER A 98 12.60 -10.83 -12.89
C SER A 98 12.64 -9.89 -14.10
N ILE A 99 11.79 -10.14 -15.11
CA ILE A 99 11.65 -9.26 -16.28
C ILE A 99 10.94 -7.97 -15.88
N ILE A 100 9.88 -8.06 -15.08
CA ILE A 100 9.09 -6.90 -14.62
C ILE A 100 9.61 -6.40 -13.26
N ASN A 101 10.07 -7.30 -12.39
CA ASN A 101 10.53 -7.01 -11.04
C ASN A 101 11.95 -7.59 -10.81
N PRO A 102 13.00 -7.02 -11.41
CA PRO A 102 14.34 -7.60 -11.38
C PRO A 102 14.89 -7.83 -9.96
N GLU A 103 14.56 -6.94 -9.02
CA GLU A 103 15.15 -6.92 -7.69
C GLU A 103 14.38 -7.79 -6.67
N PHE A 104 13.05 -7.81 -6.74
CA PHE A 104 12.20 -8.36 -5.66
C PHE A 104 11.30 -9.52 -6.10
N TYR A 105 11.46 -10.03 -7.33
CA TYR A 105 10.60 -11.08 -7.90
C TYR A 105 10.58 -12.40 -7.12
N ASN A 106 11.49 -12.63 -6.17
CA ASN A 106 11.51 -13.82 -5.32
C ASN A 106 11.22 -13.55 -3.84
N TRP A 107 10.87 -12.32 -3.46
CA TRP A 107 10.50 -11.94 -2.09
C TRP A 107 9.08 -12.40 -1.71
N ASN A 108 8.72 -12.39 -0.43
CA ASN A 108 7.31 -12.43 -0.04
C ASN A 108 6.67 -11.09 -0.41
N ARG A 109 5.60 -11.14 -1.21
CA ARG A 109 4.95 -9.94 -1.76
C ARG A 109 3.53 -9.84 -1.27
N VAL A 110 3.24 -8.74 -0.58
CA VAL A 110 1.94 -8.50 0.02
C VAL A 110 1.33 -7.24 -0.57
N ARG A 111 0.07 -7.34 -0.98
CA ARG A 111 -0.77 -6.21 -1.35
C ARG A 111 -1.92 -6.10 -0.36
N VAL A 112 -1.84 -5.13 0.53
CA VAL A 112 -2.86 -4.87 1.56
C VAL A 112 -4.00 -4.07 0.93
N LYS A 113 -5.24 -4.55 1.10
CA LYS A 113 -6.42 -3.89 0.55
C LYS A 113 -6.85 -2.73 1.43
N TYR A 114 -7.20 -1.63 0.80
CA TYR A 114 -7.65 -0.42 1.46
C TYR A 114 -9.18 -0.38 1.51
N CYS A 115 -9.74 -0.30 2.73
CA CYS A 115 -11.19 -0.33 2.94
C CYS A 115 -11.70 0.58 4.07
N ASP A 116 -10.84 1.40 4.69
CA ASP A 116 -11.23 2.25 5.83
C ASP A 116 -11.54 3.71 5.45
N GLY A 117 -11.20 4.14 4.24
CA GLY A 117 -11.42 5.52 3.79
C GLY A 117 -10.61 6.60 4.52
N SER A 118 -9.68 6.21 5.40
CA SER A 118 -8.90 7.09 6.29
C SER A 118 -7.39 6.85 6.23
N SER A 119 -6.87 6.37 5.09
CA SER A 119 -5.43 6.08 4.93
C SER A 119 -4.86 5.11 5.98
N PHE A 120 -5.63 4.13 6.46
CA PHE A 120 -5.18 3.26 7.55
C PHE A 120 -4.79 4.02 8.85
N THR A 121 -5.37 5.20 9.10
CA THR A 121 -5.01 6.04 10.27
C THR A 121 -6.13 6.26 11.27
N GLY A 122 -7.39 6.13 10.86
CA GLY A 122 -8.53 6.31 11.77
C GLY A 122 -8.65 5.20 12.82
N ASP A 123 -9.05 5.58 14.03
CA ASP A 123 -9.38 4.64 15.11
C ASP A 123 -10.48 5.21 16.02
N VAL A 124 -11.69 5.33 15.45
CA VAL A 124 -12.84 5.89 16.18
C VAL A 124 -13.58 4.77 16.88
N GLU A 125 -13.70 4.81 18.20
CA GLU A 125 -14.37 3.74 18.97
C GLU A 125 -15.87 3.64 18.69
N GLN A 126 -16.52 4.78 18.48
CA GLN A 126 -17.94 4.87 18.19
C GLN A 126 -18.22 4.39 16.77
N VAL A 127 -19.23 3.54 16.63
CA VAL A 127 -19.85 3.22 15.35
C VAL A 127 -20.85 4.33 15.04
N ASP A 128 -20.93 4.77 13.79
CA ASP A 128 -22.03 5.65 13.37
C ASP A 128 -23.36 4.89 13.53
N PRO A 129 -24.21 5.25 14.50
CA PRO A 129 -25.37 4.44 14.85
C PRO A 129 -26.47 4.46 13.78
N GLU A 130 -26.47 5.47 12.89
CA GLU A 130 -27.50 5.61 11.86
C GLU A 130 -27.18 4.79 10.61
N ASN A 131 -25.90 4.67 10.27
CA ASN A 131 -25.45 4.06 9.01
C ASN A 131 -24.52 2.86 9.18
N GLU A 132 -24.24 2.47 10.43
CA GLU A 132 -23.34 1.36 10.79
C GLU A 132 -21.95 1.48 10.15
N LEU A 133 -21.39 2.69 10.14
CA LEU A 133 -20.05 2.95 9.59
C LEU A 133 -18.95 2.78 10.65
N TYR A 134 -17.84 2.16 10.24
CA TYR A 134 -16.70 1.86 11.10
C TYR A 134 -15.40 2.52 10.59
N PHE A 135 -14.79 3.38 11.39
CA PHE A 135 -13.54 4.08 11.03
C PHE A 135 -12.34 3.48 11.75
N ARG A 136 -11.85 2.31 11.28
CA ARG A 136 -10.87 1.45 11.98
C ARG A 136 -9.54 1.27 11.26
N GLY A 137 -9.16 2.19 10.38
CA GLY A 137 -7.95 2.09 9.56
C GLY A 137 -6.68 1.68 10.32
N ALA A 138 -6.41 2.27 11.49
CA ALA A 138 -5.23 1.93 12.28
C ALA A 138 -5.28 0.51 12.87
N ARG A 139 -6.48 0.04 13.24
CA ARG A 139 -6.69 -1.36 13.70
C ARG A 139 -6.49 -2.33 12.55
N ILE A 140 -7.00 -2.01 11.36
CA ILE A 140 -6.80 -2.82 10.14
C ILE A 140 -5.31 -2.98 9.85
N PHE A 141 -4.56 -1.87 9.83
CA PHE A 141 -3.12 -1.93 9.61
C PHE A 141 -2.42 -2.81 10.64
N THR A 142 -2.73 -2.62 11.92
CA THR A 142 -2.13 -3.38 13.02
C THR A 142 -2.43 -4.88 12.88
N ALA A 143 -3.71 -5.25 12.71
CA ALA A 143 -4.12 -6.65 12.63
C ALA A 143 -3.48 -7.38 11.43
N ILE A 144 -3.41 -6.72 10.26
CA ILE A 144 -2.74 -7.31 9.09
C ILE A 144 -1.24 -7.46 9.33
N VAL A 145 -0.57 -6.44 9.88
CA VAL A 145 0.87 -6.49 10.14
C VAL A 145 1.20 -7.59 11.16
N GLU A 146 0.40 -7.76 12.20
CA GLU A 146 0.54 -8.84 13.20
C GLU A 146 0.32 -10.23 12.58
N ASP A 147 -0.69 -10.37 11.73
CA ASP A 147 -0.94 -11.61 11.01
C ASP A 147 0.24 -11.99 10.09
N LEU A 148 0.78 -11.04 9.33
CA LEU A 148 1.99 -11.23 8.51
C LEU A 148 3.22 -11.54 9.37
N TRP A 149 3.35 -10.86 10.51
CA TRP A 149 4.40 -11.11 11.50
C TRP A 149 4.39 -12.57 11.97
N SER A 150 3.21 -13.10 12.30
CA SER A 150 3.02 -14.50 12.69
C SER A 150 3.33 -15.48 11.55
N LYS A 151 3.06 -15.07 10.30
CA LYS A 151 3.29 -15.83 9.06
C LYS A 151 4.75 -15.85 8.59
N GLY A 152 5.68 -15.38 9.41
CA GLY A 152 7.12 -15.50 9.20
C GLY A 152 7.84 -14.16 8.99
N MET A 153 7.11 -13.05 8.84
CA MET A 153 7.73 -11.73 8.65
C MET A 153 8.62 -11.32 9.83
N LYS A 154 8.34 -11.80 11.05
CA LYS A 154 9.18 -11.59 12.22
C LYS A 154 10.65 -12.03 12.06
N ASN A 155 10.94 -12.94 11.13
CA ASN A 155 12.26 -13.46 10.85
C ASN A 155 12.90 -12.83 9.59
N ALA A 156 12.36 -11.70 9.11
CA ALA A 156 12.85 -11.09 7.88
C ALA A 156 14.26 -10.51 8.04
N GLU A 157 15.08 -10.70 7.01
CA GLU A 157 16.37 -10.00 6.88
C GLU A 157 16.21 -8.66 6.18
N ASN A 158 15.24 -8.57 5.27
CA ASN A 158 14.88 -7.35 4.57
C ASN A 158 13.36 -7.18 4.58
N ALA A 159 12.90 -5.97 4.87
CA ALA A 159 11.48 -5.63 4.79
C ALA A 159 11.30 -4.25 4.18
N ILE A 160 10.34 -4.13 3.26
CA ILE A 160 9.91 -2.85 2.68
C ILE A 160 8.44 -2.64 3.03
N LEU A 161 8.14 -1.53 3.71
CA LEU A 161 6.79 -1.00 3.79
C LEU A 161 6.61 0.01 2.65
N SER A 162 5.72 -0.29 1.72
CA SER A 162 5.41 0.54 0.57
C SER A 162 3.94 0.93 0.60
N GLY A 163 3.59 2.00 -0.11
CA GLY A 163 2.20 2.30 -0.39
C GLY A 163 2.07 3.44 -1.38
N THR A 164 0.98 3.42 -2.14
CA THR A 164 0.72 4.39 -3.21
C THR A 164 -0.46 5.28 -2.86
N SER A 165 -0.35 6.59 -3.15
CA SER A 165 -1.42 7.57 -2.92
C SER A 165 -1.85 7.57 -1.45
N ALA A 166 -3.13 7.31 -1.15
CA ALA A 166 -3.62 7.20 0.22
C ALA A 166 -2.89 6.13 1.06
N GLY A 167 -2.32 5.09 0.43
CA GLY A 167 -1.48 4.10 1.12
C GLY A 167 -0.04 4.59 1.39
N GLY A 168 0.41 5.65 0.72
CA GLY A 168 1.72 6.25 0.96
C GLY A 168 1.77 7.04 2.27
N LEU A 169 0.67 7.69 2.67
CA LEU A 169 0.59 8.41 3.95
C LEU A 169 0.85 7.51 5.18
N PRO A 170 0.16 6.38 5.39
CA PRO A 170 0.44 5.48 6.52
C PRO A 170 1.82 4.84 6.41
N THR A 171 2.38 4.70 5.21
CA THR A 171 3.77 4.24 5.02
C THR A 171 4.76 5.21 5.67
N ILE A 172 4.55 6.52 5.53
CA ILE A 172 5.36 7.55 6.21
C ILE A 172 5.14 7.47 7.71
N LEU A 173 3.87 7.50 8.15
CA LEU A 173 3.51 7.63 9.56
C LEU A 173 3.88 6.42 10.42
N ASN A 174 3.91 5.22 9.83
CA ASN A 174 4.19 3.99 10.56
C ASN A 174 5.58 3.42 10.31
N CYS A 175 6.45 4.10 9.54
CA CYS A 175 7.75 3.53 9.16
C CYS A 175 8.61 3.14 10.37
N ASP A 176 8.73 4.02 11.37
CA ASP A 176 9.53 3.74 12.56
C ASP A 176 8.93 2.60 13.41
N LYS A 177 7.60 2.59 13.57
CA LYS A 177 6.89 1.52 14.29
C LYS A 177 7.07 0.18 13.58
N PHE A 178 6.96 0.16 12.25
CA PHE A 178 7.16 -1.03 11.44
C PHE A 178 8.58 -1.55 11.58
N LYS A 179 9.59 -0.68 11.55
CA LYS A 179 11.00 -1.04 11.78
C LYS A 179 11.23 -1.67 13.15
N CYS A 180 10.54 -1.21 14.19
CA CYS A 180 10.65 -1.77 15.54
C CYS A 180 10.13 -3.21 15.68
N LEU A 181 9.44 -3.76 14.67
CA LEU A 181 8.95 -5.15 14.69
C LEU A 181 10.03 -6.19 14.38
N PHE A 182 11.19 -5.75 13.89
CA PHE A 182 12.24 -6.61 13.35
C PHE A 182 13.51 -6.60 14.23
N PRO A 183 14.37 -7.63 14.10
CA PRO A 183 15.70 -7.64 14.70
C PRO A 183 16.53 -6.41 14.29
N LYS A 184 17.48 -6.01 15.15
CA LYS A 184 18.30 -4.80 14.93
C LYS A 184 19.15 -4.86 13.65
N ASP A 185 19.51 -6.06 13.21
CA ASP A 185 20.28 -6.34 12.00
C ASP A 185 19.42 -6.46 10.73
N ALA A 186 18.10 -6.51 10.86
CA ALA A 186 17.20 -6.49 9.72
C ALA A 186 17.25 -5.13 9.00
N ARG A 187 17.27 -5.16 7.66
CA ARG A 187 17.23 -3.96 6.83
C ARG A 187 15.78 -3.62 6.49
N VAL A 188 15.26 -2.61 7.18
CA VAL A 188 13.89 -2.11 6.96
C VAL A 188 13.93 -0.77 6.24
N LYS A 189 13.14 -0.64 5.17
CA LYS A 189 12.96 0.59 4.39
C LYS A 189 11.48 0.88 4.18
N CYS A 190 11.16 2.16 3.93
CA CYS A 190 9.80 2.59 3.63
C CYS A 190 9.77 3.42 2.36
N VAL A 191 8.80 3.16 1.49
CA VAL A 191 8.66 3.81 0.18
C VAL A 191 7.24 4.33 0.04
N ALA A 192 7.06 5.64 0.25
CA ALA A 192 5.77 6.29 0.10
C ALA A 192 5.66 6.88 -1.31
N ASP A 193 5.03 6.13 -2.21
CA ASP A 193 4.75 6.56 -3.57
C ASP A 193 3.50 7.43 -3.62
N ALA A 194 3.59 8.62 -4.22
CA ALA A 194 2.50 9.60 -4.27
C ALA A 194 1.80 9.89 -2.91
N GLY A 195 2.50 9.69 -1.78
CA GLY A 195 1.94 9.74 -0.42
C GLY A 195 2.18 11.05 0.34
N PHE A 196 2.90 12.00 -0.27
CA PHE A 196 3.18 13.31 0.32
C PHE A 196 2.17 14.35 -0.16
N PHE A 197 1.32 14.82 0.77
CA PHE A 197 0.26 15.78 0.48
C PHE A 197 0.59 17.13 1.11
N ILE A 198 0.47 18.20 0.33
CA ILE A 198 0.68 19.58 0.81
C ILE A 198 -0.69 20.21 1.04
N ASN A 199 -0.88 20.90 2.17
CA ASN A 199 -2.08 21.70 2.40
C ASN A 199 -2.11 22.91 1.45
N GLY A 200 -3.02 22.89 0.49
CA GLY A 200 -3.17 23.95 -0.52
C GLY A 200 -3.45 25.34 0.05
N SER A 201 -4.15 25.41 1.18
CA SER A 201 -4.44 26.70 1.84
C SER A 201 -3.20 27.36 2.46
N ALA A 202 -2.13 26.60 2.67
CA ALA A 202 -0.83 27.10 3.11
C ALA A 202 0.06 27.56 1.95
N LEU A 203 -0.40 27.44 0.69
CA LEU A 203 0.32 27.85 -0.49
C LEU A 203 -0.22 29.20 -0.99
N LEU A 204 0.55 30.28 -0.81
CA LEU A 204 0.27 31.51 -1.54
C LEU A 204 0.54 31.29 -3.04
N ILE A 205 -0.09 32.08 -3.91
CA ILE A 205 0.17 32.06 -5.36
C ILE A 205 1.68 32.22 -5.67
N CYS A 206 2.41 32.93 -4.80
CA CYS A 206 3.86 33.11 -4.86
C CYS A 206 4.63 31.80 -4.61
N ASP A 207 4.16 30.98 -3.66
CA ASP A 207 4.78 29.70 -3.31
C ASP A 207 4.61 28.67 -4.41
N ILE A 208 3.49 28.69 -5.14
CA ILE A 208 3.24 27.82 -6.30
C ILE A 208 4.24 28.09 -7.43
N LYS A 209 4.55 29.35 -7.71
CA LYS A 209 5.57 29.72 -8.71
C LYS A 209 6.97 29.29 -8.28
N LYS A 210 7.27 29.36 -6.98
CA LYS A 210 8.57 28.96 -6.42
C LYS A 210 8.74 27.44 -6.36
N MET A 211 7.69 26.69 -6.02
CA MET A 211 7.69 25.22 -6.02
C MET A 211 7.89 24.63 -7.43
N LYS A 212 7.38 25.29 -8.46
CA LYS A 212 7.66 24.92 -9.87
C LYS A 212 9.14 25.00 -10.23
N ASN A 213 9.91 25.87 -9.59
CA ASN A 213 11.33 26.07 -9.88
C ASN A 213 12.27 25.31 -8.93
N ASP A 214 12.01 25.31 -7.62
CA ASP A 214 13.00 24.81 -6.63
C ASP A 214 12.60 23.46 -6.00
N THR A 215 11.30 23.26 -5.74
CA THR A 215 10.83 22.15 -4.89
C THR A 215 10.55 20.89 -5.68
N LEU A 216 10.01 21.00 -6.90
CA LEU A 216 9.85 19.85 -7.80
C LEU A 216 11.19 19.23 -8.15
N GLN A 217 12.23 20.02 -8.41
CA GLN A 217 13.58 19.49 -8.64
C GLN A 217 14.15 18.81 -7.40
N HIS A 218 14.08 19.39 -6.20
CA HIS A 218 14.63 18.73 -5.00
C HIS A 218 13.83 17.52 -4.51
N LEU A 219 12.49 17.50 -4.66
CA LEU A 219 11.69 16.31 -4.36
C LEU A 219 11.87 15.23 -5.43
N LEU A 220 11.90 15.57 -6.73
CA LEU A 220 12.24 14.60 -7.78
C LEU A 220 13.66 14.07 -7.57
N ILE A 221 14.63 14.93 -7.22
CA ILE A 221 16.01 14.50 -6.94
C ILE A 221 16.06 13.63 -5.69
N LYS A 222 15.28 13.87 -4.63
CA LYS A 222 15.25 12.96 -3.46
C LYS A 222 14.53 11.65 -3.76
N PHE A 223 13.45 11.65 -4.54
CA PHE A 223 12.79 10.42 -4.99
C PHE A 223 13.70 9.61 -5.94
N ILE A 224 14.39 10.27 -6.88
CA ILE A 224 15.39 9.67 -7.77
C ILE A 224 16.64 9.24 -6.99
N SER A 225 17.05 9.97 -5.95
CA SER A 225 18.19 9.61 -5.08
C SER A 225 17.86 8.46 -4.15
N VAL A 226 16.61 8.28 -3.69
CA VAL A 226 16.21 7.06 -2.98
C VAL A 226 16.23 5.85 -3.92
N ILE A 227 15.91 6.03 -5.20
CA ILE A 227 16.05 5.00 -6.23
C ILE A 227 17.52 4.76 -6.61
N LEU A 228 18.39 5.77 -6.61
CA LEU A 228 19.81 5.64 -6.94
C LEU A 228 20.71 5.24 -5.75
N LEU A 229 20.33 5.56 -4.50
CA LEU A 229 21.07 5.13 -3.30
C LEU A 229 20.74 3.69 -2.89
N THR A 230 19.80 3.04 -3.57
CA THR A 230 19.70 1.57 -3.61
C THR A 230 20.63 0.93 -4.65
N TYR A 231 21.32 1.72 -5.47
CA TYR A 231 22.34 1.30 -6.41
C TYR A 231 23.70 1.95 -6.06
N SER A 232 24.28 1.59 -4.92
CA SER A 232 25.73 1.72 -4.63
C SER A 232 26.11 0.79 -3.47
#